data_AF-A0A9W9YTS9-F1
#
_entry.id   AF-A0A9W9YTS9-F1
#
_cell.length_a   1.000
_cell.length_b   1.000
_cell.length_c   1.000
_cell.angle_alpha   90.00
_cell.angle_beta   90.00
_cell.angle_gamma   90.00
#
_symmetry.space_group_name_H-M   'P 1'
#
loop_
_entity.id
_entity.type
_entity.pdbx_description
1 polymer ?
#
loop_
_entity_poly.entity_id
_entity_poly.type
_entity_poly.pdbx_seq_one_letter_code
_entity_poly.pdbx_strand_id
1 'polypeptide(L)'
;MASHLRAPLRAGVTSLLRVPFRVEAVSHCRDFLKITWKDGAKSEFPNIWLRSSIRDEQFFDAGSCLYRLEKYLAFVSKDSSLLSAEYHEGNDFLKVQWPEHSTTFDLSWLRAQDTTHHDNAPQVVTWTADSILDNFFDYSRIVEDMESWMMCLRKYGVAYMRGVPPNEEGLKGVLHTIGKIRQRYHPTDIIHLIADHKLSEENDRDTYGFGTHAPHTDHGYYLSPGKIGCLLGSRYNAPVQDTVNFFIDNVKVIEDIREEDPEAFELLSTVPIRTARRRLTVQEECRPSEVAMYQVDTHLQRPLIYFDENDGHYKLRFSIKQAGFELSSDKSPSKMLKYYKAYELLRSKLL
;
A
#
# COMPACT_ATOMS: atom_id res chain seq x y z
N MET A 1 -0.11 11.37 6.81
CA MET A 1 -0.21 9.99 7.38
C MET A 1 0.93 9.57 8.32
N ALA A 2 1.84 10.46 8.73
CA ALA A 2 2.92 10.14 9.66
C ALA A 2 2.54 10.32 11.16
N SER A 3 1.24 10.38 11.49
CA SER A 3 0.76 10.63 12.85
C SER A 3 0.82 9.40 13.77
N HIS A 4 0.83 8.17 13.22
CA HIS A 4 0.77 6.95 14.02
C HIS A 4 2.11 6.51 14.63
N LEU A 5 3.24 7.08 14.17
CA LEU A 5 4.58 6.74 14.66
C LEU A 5 5.13 7.74 15.69
N ARG A 6 4.36 8.75 16.08
CA ARG A 6 4.83 9.75 17.06
C ARG A 6 4.16 9.55 18.42
N ALA A 7 4.87 8.86 19.32
CA ALA A 7 4.82 9.11 20.76
C ALA A 7 6.19 8.84 21.39
N PRO A 8 6.54 9.51 22.50
CA PRO A 8 6.40 10.93 22.78
C PRO A 8 7.80 11.54 22.77
N LEU A 9 8.21 12.14 21.65
CA LEU A 9 9.32 13.10 21.65
C LEU A 9 8.90 14.29 20.80
N ARG A 10 8.37 15.31 21.46
CA ARG A 10 8.36 16.66 20.93
C ARG A 10 9.04 17.57 21.94
N ALA A 11 10.30 17.90 21.66
CA ALA A 11 10.85 19.18 22.08
C ALA A 11 10.25 20.25 21.15
N GLY A 12 9.48 21.19 21.71
CA GLY A 12 9.37 22.55 21.15
C GLY A 12 8.29 22.88 20.12
N VAL A 13 7.16 22.17 20.04
CA VAL A 13 6.00 22.66 19.25
C VAL A 13 4.72 22.56 20.06
N THR A 14 4.20 23.70 20.51
CA THR A 14 2.84 23.85 21.05
C THR A 14 1.81 23.55 19.96
N SER A 15 1.43 22.29 19.78
CA SER A 15 0.22 21.96 19.05
C SER A 15 -0.94 21.90 20.02
N LEU A 16 -1.89 22.83 19.87
CA LEU A 16 -3.17 22.75 20.58
C LEU A 16 -3.83 21.41 20.23
N LEU A 17 -4.09 20.57 21.23
CA LEU A 17 -4.90 19.37 21.05
C LEU A 17 -6.20 19.73 20.34
N ARG A 18 -6.57 18.95 19.32
CA ARG A 18 -7.90 19.02 18.71
C ARG A 18 -8.92 18.88 19.83
N VAL A 19 -10.00 19.67 19.79
CA VAL A 19 -11.04 19.67 20.84
C VAL A 19 -11.54 18.25 21.18
N PRO A 20 -11.76 17.33 20.21
CA PRO A 20 -12.17 15.95 20.50
C PRO A 20 -11.12 15.13 21.26
N PHE A 21 -9.84 15.50 21.22
CA PHE A 21 -8.74 14.76 21.86
C PHE A 21 -8.43 15.31 23.27
N ARG A 22 -9.26 16.24 23.76
CA ARG A 22 -9.15 16.75 25.12
C ARG A 22 -9.79 15.77 26.08
N VAL A 23 -9.16 15.61 27.23
CA VAL A 23 -9.62 14.71 28.29
C VAL A 23 -10.68 15.41 29.14
N GLU A 24 -11.78 14.71 29.41
CA GLU A 24 -12.79 15.09 30.39
C GLU A 24 -12.51 14.41 31.74
N ALA A 25 -12.20 13.12 31.74
CA ALA A 25 -11.91 12.36 32.95
C ALA A 25 -10.92 11.22 32.69
N VAL A 26 -10.13 10.89 33.71
CA VAL A 26 -9.22 9.74 33.73
C VAL A 26 -9.52 8.89 34.96
N SER A 27 -9.53 7.58 34.79
CA SER A 27 -9.55 6.63 35.90
C SER A 27 -8.71 5.41 35.54
N HIS A 28 -8.26 4.65 36.53
CA HIS A 28 -7.53 3.42 36.28
C HIS A 28 -7.86 2.37 37.34
N CYS A 29 -7.60 1.11 36.99
CA CYS A 29 -7.54 -0.02 37.91
C CYS A 29 -6.24 -0.80 37.65
N ARG A 30 -6.12 -2.00 38.23
CA ARG A 30 -4.96 -2.88 38.02
C ARG A 30 -4.69 -3.16 36.54
N ASP A 31 -5.76 -3.46 35.81
CA ASP A 31 -5.66 -4.03 34.45
C ASP A 31 -5.84 -2.99 33.35
N PHE A 32 -6.46 -1.84 33.64
CA PHE A 32 -6.85 -0.87 32.61
C PHE A 32 -6.70 0.58 33.06
N LEU A 33 -6.37 1.42 32.08
CA LEU A 33 -6.56 2.87 32.10
C LEU A 33 -7.82 3.21 31.29
N LYS A 34 -8.67 4.08 31.82
CA LYS A 34 -9.89 4.55 31.16
C LYS A 34 -9.83 6.06 31.00
N ILE A 35 -10.09 6.53 29.79
CA ILE A 35 -10.15 7.96 29.46
C ILE A 35 -11.53 8.27 28.89
N THR A 36 -12.19 9.27 29.46
CA THR A 36 -13.38 9.90 28.85
C THR A 36 -12.92 11.19 28.17
N TRP A 37 -13.25 11.34 26.89
CA TRP A 37 -12.87 12.50 26.08
C TRP A 37 -13.99 13.54 26.08
N LYS A 38 -13.66 14.81 25.77
CA LYS A 38 -14.66 15.90 25.69
C LYS A 38 -15.68 15.74 24.56
N ASP A 39 -15.46 14.82 23.62
CA ASP A 39 -16.46 14.43 22.62
C ASP A 39 -17.43 13.33 23.11
N GLY A 40 -17.30 12.89 24.36
CA GLY A 40 -18.12 11.86 24.99
C GLY A 40 -17.64 10.43 24.75
N ALA A 41 -16.64 10.21 23.90
CA ALA A 41 -16.08 8.88 23.69
C ALA A 41 -15.33 8.38 24.93
N LYS A 42 -15.22 7.06 25.06
CA LYS A 42 -14.53 6.40 26.17
C LYS A 42 -13.55 5.38 25.62
N SER A 43 -12.26 5.59 25.91
CA SER A 43 -11.21 4.61 25.60
C SER A 43 -10.87 3.79 26.83
N GLU A 44 -10.52 2.54 26.60
CA GLU A 44 -9.97 1.65 27.60
C GLU A 44 -8.65 1.04 27.07
N PHE A 45 -7.56 1.27 27.80
CA PHE A 45 -6.23 0.81 27.44
C PHE A 45 -5.75 -0.23 28.46
N PRO A 46 -5.43 -1.47 28.04
CA PRO A 46 -4.84 -2.45 28.94
C PRO A 46 -3.52 -1.93 29.52
N ASN A 47 -3.32 -2.09 30.83
CA ASN A 47 -2.11 -1.68 31.53
C ASN A 47 -0.86 -2.32 30.90
N ILE A 48 -0.92 -3.63 30.60
CA ILE A 48 0.19 -4.33 29.94
C ILE A 48 0.52 -3.76 28.54
N TRP A 49 -0.50 -3.27 27.82
CA TRP A 49 -0.32 -2.65 26.51
C TRP A 49 0.26 -1.23 26.62
N LEU A 50 -0.15 -0.45 27.62
CA LEU A 50 0.49 0.84 27.91
C LEU A 50 1.97 0.64 28.23
N ARG A 51 2.31 -0.34 29.07
CA ARG A 51 3.69 -0.69 29.38
C ARG A 51 4.50 -1.07 28.14
N SER A 52 3.93 -1.90 27.25
CA SER A 52 4.60 -2.29 26.01
C SER A 52 4.73 -1.15 25.00
N SER A 53 3.92 -0.10 25.14
CA SER A 53 3.95 1.07 24.28
C SER A 53 4.90 2.17 24.76
N ILE A 54 5.70 1.92 25.81
CA ILE A 54 6.68 2.88 26.33
C ILE A 54 7.69 3.29 25.26
N ARG A 55 8.13 4.55 25.31
CA ARG A 55 9.12 5.09 24.34
C ARG A 55 10.16 5.99 24.98
N ASP A 56 10.30 5.96 26.30
CA ASP A 56 11.39 6.66 27.00
C ASP A 56 12.74 6.21 26.46
N GLU A 57 13.72 7.12 26.43
CA GLU A 57 15.06 6.90 25.87
C GLU A 57 15.78 5.68 26.48
N GLN A 58 15.46 5.35 27.73
CA GLN A 58 15.96 4.16 28.43
C GLN A 58 15.54 2.84 27.75
N PHE A 59 14.39 2.81 27.08
CA PHE A 59 13.82 1.63 26.46
C PHE A 59 13.77 1.71 24.93
N PHE A 60 13.70 2.91 24.37
CA PHE A 60 13.45 3.12 22.95
C PHE A 60 14.38 4.21 22.39
N ASP A 61 15.03 3.91 21.27
CA ASP A 61 15.78 4.88 20.51
C ASP A 61 14.89 5.47 19.40
N ALA A 62 14.45 6.72 19.58
CA ALA A 62 13.56 7.36 18.62
C ALA A 62 14.24 7.68 17.28
N GLY A 63 15.57 7.77 17.23
CA GLY A 63 16.31 7.97 15.99
C GLY A 63 16.20 6.78 15.05
N SER A 64 16.37 5.56 15.56
CA SER A 64 16.25 4.32 14.80
C SER A 64 14.85 3.68 14.85
N CYS A 65 13.98 4.17 15.73
CA CYS A 65 12.70 3.55 16.06
C CYS A 65 12.84 2.10 16.59
N LEU A 66 13.90 1.81 17.34
CA LEU A 66 14.18 0.48 17.88
C LEU A 66 14.11 0.46 19.41
N TYR A 67 13.64 -0.67 19.95
CA TYR A 67 13.71 -0.93 21.37
C TYR A 67 15.11 -1.41 21.78
N ARG A 68 15.57 -0.94 22.94
CA ARG A 68 16.69 -1.51 23.69
C ARG A 68 16.22 -2.81 24.32
N LEU A 69 16.24 -3.88 23.52
CA LEU A 69 15.48 -5.11 23.74
C LEU A 69 15.56 -5.66 25.18
N GLU A 70 16.75 -5.81 25.75
CA GLU A 70 16.92 -6.37 27.10
C GLU A 70 16.25 -5.51 28.19
N LYS A 71 16.47 -4.19 28.15
CA LYS A 71 15.85 -3.25 29.10
C LYS A 71 14.33 -3.21 28.92
N TYR A 72 13.88 -3.19 27.67
CA TYR A 72 12.47 -3.20 27.33
C TYR A 72 11.79 -4.47 27.86
N LEU A 73 12.32 -5.66 27.55
CA LEU A 73 11.78 -6.94 28.02
C LEU A 73 11.78 -7.04 29.55
N ALA A 74 12.86 -6.63 30.21
CA ALA A 74 12.95 -6.61 31.67
C ALA A 74 11.91 -5.69 32.33
N PHE A 75 11.46 -4.65 31.63
CA PHE A 75 10.38 -3.77 32.08
C PHE A 75 9.01 -4.38 31.78
N VAL A 76 8.70 -4.69 30.51
CA VAL A 76 7.33 -5.09 30.11
C VAL A 76 6.89 -6.44 30.66
N SER A 77 7.83 -7.33 31.00
CA SER A 77 7.53 -8.65 31.58
C SER A 77 7.10 -8.62 33.05
N LYS A 78 7.25 -7.49 33.74
CA LYS A 78 6.82 -7.35 35.13
C LYS A 78 5.31 -7.15 35.22
N ASP A 79 4.66 -7.94 36.08
CA ASP A 79 3.26 -7.75 36.47
C ASP A 79 3.14 -6.61 37.52
N SER A 80 3.43 -5.40 37.08
CA SER A 80 3.29 -4.18 37.89
C SER A 80 1.97 -3.48 37.56
N SER A 81 1.15 -3.27 38.59
CA SER A 81 -0.07 -2.46 38.48
C SER A 81 0.26 -0.99 38.27
N LEU A 82 -0.62 -0.27 37.56
CA LEU A 82 -0.52 1.18 37.44
C LEU A 82 -0.82 1.82 38.80
N LEU A 83 0.13 2.60 39.32
CA LEU A 83 0.02 3.31 40.59
C LEU A 83 -0.79 4.60 40.46
N SER A 84 -0.60 5.35 39.38
CA SER A 84 -1.36 6.56 39.09
C SER A 84 -1.46 6.85 37.60
N ALA A 85 -2.50 7.57 37.22
CA ALA A 85 -2.69 8.18 35.91
C ALA A 85 -3.26 9.59 36.11
N GLU A 86 -2.47 10.60 35.80
CA GLU A 86 -2.78 12.00 36.13
C GLU A 86 -2.81 12.87 34.88
N TYR A 87 -3.94 13.56 34.71
CA TYR A 87 -4.14 14.58 33.69
C TYR A 87 -4.36 15.94 34.35
N HIS A 88 -3.72 16.98 33.81
CA HIS A 88 -4.02 18.37 34.17
C HIS A 88 -4.61 19.08 32.96
N GLU A 89 -5.70 19.82 33.18
CA GLU A 89 -6.37 20.55 32.10
C GLU A 89 -5.39 21.51 31.39
N GLY A 90 -5.39 21.44 30.07
CA GLY A 90 -4.48 22.21 29.21
C GLY A 90 -3.24 21.44 28.76
N ASN A 91 -2.90 20.31 29.40
CA ASN A 91 -1.83 19.45 28.92
C ASN A 91 -2.23 18.70 27.64
N ASP A 92 -1.24 18.38 26.83
CA ASP A 92 -1.32 17.49 25.67
C ASP A 92 -0.87 16.05 25.97
N PHE A 93 -0.52 15.77 27.23
CA PHE A 93 -0.06 14.46 27.69
C PHE A 93 -0.76 14.00 28.99
N LEU A 94 -0.74 12.69 29.19
CA LEU A 94 -1.13 12.01 30.43
C LEU A 94 0.13 11.50 31.15
N LYS A 95 0.28 11.81 32.44
CA LYS A 95 1.33 11.21 33.28
C LYS A 95 0.87 9.86 33.79
N VAL A 96 1.73 8.85 33.75
CA VAL A 96 1.45 7.51 34.25
C VAL A 96 2.61 7.01 35.11
N GLN A 97 2.31 6.24 36.14
CA GLN A 97 3.32 5.73 37.07
C GLN A 97 3.13 4.25 37.37
N TRP A 98 4.22 3.50 37.28
CA TRP A 98 4.40 2.15 37.82
C TRP A 98 5.45 2.19 38.95
N PRO A 99 5.57 1.14 39.79
CA PRO A 99 6.55 1.13 40.88
C PRO A 99 7.99 1.39 40.44
N GLU A 100 8.36 0.88 39.27
CA GLU A 100 9.72 0.94 38.74
C GLU A 100 9.95 2.02 37.67
N HIS A 101 8.90 2.69 37.18
CA HIS A 101 9.03 3.67 36.10
C HIS A 101 7.87 4.67 36.06
N SER A 102 8.16 5.90 35.66
CA SER A 102 7.17 6.95 35.41
C SER A 102 7.41 7.55 34.03
N THR A 103 6.33 7.81 33.29
CA THR A 103 6.41 8.33 31.92
C THR A 103 5.17 9.15 31.58
N THR A 104 5.14 9.69 30.36
CA THR A 104 4.02 10.44 29.81
C THR A 104 3.60 9.87 28.47
N PHE A 105 2.30 9.81 28.22
CA PHE A 105 1.75 9.50 26.90
C PHE A 105 1.12 10.75 26.27
N ASP A 106 1.44 11.00 25.00
CA ASP A 106 0.74 12.00 24.20
C ASP A 106 -0.75 11.62 24.06
N LEU A 107 -1.64 12.56 24.33
CA LEU A 107 -3.09 12.31 24.30
C LEU A 107 -3.61 12.11 22.88
N SER A 108 -3.04 12.77 21.88
CA SER A 108 -3.39 12.53 20.47
C SER A 108 -2.96 11.13 20.05
N TRP A 109 -1.80 10.66 20.52
CA TRP A 109 -1.36 9.30 20.28
C TRP A 109 -2.30 8.27 20.94
N LEU A 110 -2.61 8.44 22.24
CA LEU A 110 -3.55 7.55 22.93
C LEU A 110 -4.89 7.49 22.21
N ARG A 111 -5.42 8.65 21.81
CA ARG A 111 -6.68 8.75 21.07
C ARG A 111 -6.61 8.05 19.71
N ALA A 112 -5.47 8.09 19.02
CA ALA A 112 -5.25 7.37 17.77
C ALA A 112 -5.07 5.85 17.93
N GLN A 113 -4.83 5.35 19.16
CA GLN A 113 -4.77 3.92 19.46
C GLN A 113 -6.11 3.36 19.97
N ASP A 114 -7.10 4.23 20.18
CA ASP A 114 -8.43 3.84 20.62
C ASP A 114 -9.15 3.05 19.51
N THR A 115 -9.63 1.85 19.83
CA THR A 115 -10.39 1.02 18.90
C THR A 115 -11.73 1.63 18.50
N THR A 116 -12.27 2.56 19.29
CA THR A 116 -13.47 3.34 18.95
C THR A 116 -13.17 4.52 18.04
N HIS A 117 -11.90 4.91 17.92
CA HIS A 117 -11.47 5.91 16.97
C HIS A 117 -11.07 5.23 15.65
N HIS A 118 -11.98 5.26 14.69
CA HIS A 118 -11.62 4.98 13.32
C HIS A 118 -10.97 6.22 12.74
N ASP A 119 -9.67 6.16 12.47
CA ASP A 119 -9.02 7.22 11.70
C ASP A 119 -9.62 7.17 10.29
N ASN A 120 -10.10 8.31 9.80
CA ASN A 120 -10.64 8.43 8.45
C ASN A 120 -9.49 8.42 7.45
N ALA A 121 -8.75 7.31 7.39
CA ALA A 121 -7.85 7.05 6.27
C ALA A 121 -8.67 7.30 4.99
N PRO A 122 -8.12 8.01 3.99
CA PRO A 122 -8.80 8.30 2.74
C PRO A 122 -9.35 7.00 2.22
N GLN A 123 -10.68 6.95 2.16
CA GLN A 123 -11.39 5.82 1.62
C GLN A 123 -10.96 5.70 0.16
N VAL A 124 -10.58 4.49 -0.24
CA VAL A 124 -10.50 4.16 -1.66
C VAL A 124 -11.87 4.48 -2.25
N VAL A 125 -11.89 5.30 -3.29
CA VAL A 125 -13.13 5.65 -3.99
C VAL A 125 -13.15 4.84 -5.27
N THR A 126 -14.13 3.97 -5.37
CA THR A 126 -14.34 3.20 -6.60
C THR A 126 -14.92 4.08 -7.70
N TRP A 127 -14.52 3.85 -8.95
CA TRP A 127 -14.92 4.64 -10.10
C TRP A 127 -15.18 3.78 -11.33
N THR A 128 -15.90 4.37 -12.29
CA THR A 128 -16.25 3.81 -13.59
C THR A 128 -15.91 4.81 -14.70
N ALA A 129 -16.12 4.45 -15.96
CA ALA A 129 -15.84 5.33 -17.10
C ALA A 129 -16.61 6.68 -17.04
N ASP A 130 -17.78 6.70 -16.39
CA ASP A 130 -18.62 7.91 -16.24
C ASP A 130 -18.21 8.79 -15.06
N SER A 131 -17.23 8.37 -14.27
CA SER A 131 -16.78 9.10 -13.08
C SER A 131 -15.90 10.29 -13.44
N ILE A 132 -16.15 11.43 -12.79
CA ILE A 132 -15.31 12.63 -12.93
C ILE A 132 -14.24 12.60 -11.85
N LEU A 133 -12.98 12.40 -12.26
CA LEU A 133 -11.83 12.34 -11.36
C LEU A 133 -11.04 13.65 -11.44
N ASP A 134 -10.91 14.35 -10.31
CA ASP A 134 -9.97 15.46 -10.16
C ASP A 134 -8.59 14.89 -9.81
N ASN A 135 -7.88 14.41 -10.83
CA ASN A 135 -6.61 13.69 -10.68
C ASN A 135 -5.50 14.23 -11.58
N PHE A 136 -5.59 15.50 -11.99
CA PHE A 136 -4.60 16.17 -12.82
C PHE A 136 -3.78 17.17 -12.00
N PHE A 137 -2.48 17.08 -12.12
CA PHE A 137 -1.51 17.94 -11.45
C PHE A 137 -0.50 18.48 -12.46
N ASP A 138 0.17 19.58 -12.13
CA ASP A 138 1.18 20.20 -12.99
C ASP A 138 2.59 19.97 -12.44
N TYR A 139 3.50 19.49 -13.29
CA TYR A 139 4.88 19.17 -12.91
C TYR A 139 5.64 20.37 -12.32
N SER A 140 5.31 21.60 -12.76
CA SER A 140 5.89 22.83 -12.22
C SER A 140 5.60 23.05 -10.73
N ARG A 141 4.63 22.32 -10.16
CA ARG A 141 4.22 22.40 -8.75
C ARG A 141 4.41 21.09 -8.00
N ILE A 142 5.25 20.18 -8.51
CA ILE A 142 5.38 18.83 -7.96
C ILE A 142 5.83 18.81 -6.49
N VAL A 143 6.61 19.82 -6.07
CA VAL A 143 7.07 19.93 -4.68
C VAL A 143 5.90 20.33 -3.77
N GLU A 144 5.13 21.33 -4.18
CA GLU A 144 3.99 21.86 -3.42
C GLU A 144 2.82 20.88 -3.39
N ASP A 145 2.53 20.24 -4.53
CA ASP A 145 1.35 19.41 -4.72
C ASP A 145 1.63 17.91 -4.47
N MET A 146 2.84 17.54 -4.05
CA MET A 146 3.23 16.13 -3.87
C MET A 146 2.30 15.37 -2.92
N GLU A 147 1.97 15.96 -1.77
CA GLU A 147 1.05 15.34 -0.81
C GLU A 147 -0.33 15.12 -1.42
N SER A 148 -0.88 16.13 -2.09
CA SER A 148 -2.17 16.06 -2.78
C SER A 148 -2.16 15.01 -3.89
N TRP A 149 -1.07 14.93 -4.66
CA TRP A 149 -0.89 13.96 -5.73
C TRP A 149 -0.84 12.52 -5.17
N MET A 150 -0.11 12.28 -4.09
CA MET A 150 -0.09 10.96 -3.42
C MET A 150 -1.42 10.60 -2.78
N MET A 151 -2.12 11.57 -2.21
CA MET A 151 -3.45 11.36 -1.65
C MET A 151 -4.46 11.04 -2.76
N CYS A 152 -4.32 11.65 -3.93
CA CYS A 152 -5.09 11.32 -5.12
C CYS A 152 -4.81 9.90 -5.60
N LEU A 153 -3.54 9.49 -5.69
CA LEU A 153 -3.15 8.11 -6.01
C LEU A 153 -3.73 7.10 -5.00
N ARG A 154 -3.72 7.42 -3.70
CA ARG A 154 -4.32 6.56 -2.68
C ARG A 154 -5.85 6.47 -2.82
N LYS A 155 -6.49 7.58 -3.20
CA LYS A 155 -7.95 7.68 -3.32
C LYS A 155 -8.48 6.94 -4.55
N TYR A 156 -7.87 7.17 -5.72
CA TYR A 156 -8.39 6.67 -7.01
C TYR A 156 -7.52 5.58 -7.65
N GLY A 157 -6.30 5.33 -7.14
CA GLY A 157 -5.33 4.43 -7.78
C GLY A 157 -4.62 5.00 -9.01
N VAL A 158 -5.04 6.18 -9.50
CA VAL A 158 -4.50 6.82 -10.71
C VAL A 158 -4.45 8.35 -10.57
N ALA A 159 -3.36 8.95 -11.04
CA ALA A 159 -3.19 10.40 -11.13
C ALA A 159 -2.26 10.76 -12.30
N TYR A 160 -2.47 11.93 -12.89
CA TYR A 160 -1.74 12.45 -14.05
C TYR A 160 -0.90 13.67 -13.67
N MET A 161 0.30 13.74 -14.22
CA MET A 161 1.19 14.89 -14.09
C MET A 161 1.44 15.49 -15.47
N ARG A 162 1.02 16.74 -15.68
CA ARG A 162 1.17 17.46 -16.95
C ARG A 162 2.48 18.23 -16.99
N GLY A 163 3.03 18.41 -18.19
CA GLY A 163 4.25 19.20 -18.39
C GLY A 163 5.53 18.56 -17.86
N VAL A 164 5.53 17.25 -17.57
CA VAL A 164 6.76 16.51 -17.25
C VAL A 164 7.67 16.51 -18.48
N PRO A 165 8.97 16.87 -18.36
CA PRO A 165 9.92 16.78 -19.46
C PRO A 165 9.90 15.36 -20.07
N PRO A 166 9.76 15.21 -21.41
CA PRO A 166 9.48 13.93 -22.05
C PRO A 166 10.76 13.08 -22.22
N ASN A 167 11.49 12.86 -21.13
CA ASN A 167 12.74 12.12 -21.08
C ASN A 167 12.90 11.41 -19.72
N GLU A 168 13.94 10.59 -19.57
CA GLU A 168 14.18 9.88 -18.31
C GLU A 168 14.38 10.80 -17.11
N GLU A 169 14.99 11.97 -17.30
CA GLU A 169 15.23 12.90 -16.20
C GLU A 169 13.92 13.50 -15.68
N GLY A 170 12.95 13.75 -16.55
CA GLY A 170 11.59 14.11 -16.15
C GLY A 170 10.91 12.99 -15.35
N LEU A 171 11.00 11.74 -15.83
CA LEU A 171 10.45 10.57 -15.13
C LEU A 171 11.09 10.37 -13.75
N LYS A 172 12.42 10.40 -13.67
CA LYS A 172 13.18 10.32 -12.41
C LYS A 172 12.86 11.51 -11.50
N GLY A 173 12.69 12.69 -12.06
CA GLY A 173 12.29 13.90 -11.35
C GLY A 173 10.97 13.72 -10.60
N VAL A 174 10.00 12.99 -11.17
CA VAL A 174 8.77 12.60 -10.47
C VAL A 174 9.05 11.50 -9.45
N LEU A 175 9.64 10.37 -9.88
CA LEU A 175 9.79 9.18 -9.03
C LEU A 175 10.65 9.42 -7.77
N HIS A 176 11.71 10.23 -7.88
CA HIS A 176 12.58 10.54 -6.75
C HIS A 176 11.94 11.44 -5.70
N THR A 177 10.82 12.12 -5.99
CA THR A 177 10.02 12.79 -4.94
C THR A 177 9.31 11.80 -4.02
N ILE A 178 9.04 10.58 -4.52
CA ILE A 178 8.38 9.51 -3.78
C ILE A 178 9.41 8.66 -3.04
N GLY A 179 10.46 8.24 -3.75
CA GLY A 179 11.49 7.37 -3.20
C GLY A 179 12.42 6.79 -4.26
N LYS A 180 13.16 5.75 -3.86
CA LYS A 180 14.07 5.05 -4.77
C LYS A 180 13.28 4.19 -5.75
N ILE A 181 13.72 4.19 -7.01
CA ILE A 181 13.20 3.29 -8.02
C ILE A 181 13.57 1.86 -7.62
N ARG A 182 12.58 0.96 -7.66
CA ARG A 182 12.76 -0.45 -7.29
C ARG A 182 13.57 -1.15 -8.37
N GLN A 183 14.71 -1.73 -7.98
CA GLN A 183 15.44 -2.62 -8.87
C GLN A 183 14.59 -3.82 -9.30
N ARG A 184 14.60 -4.12 -10.60
CA ARG A 184 13.84 -5.24 -11.18
C ARG A 184 14.74 -6.43 -11.46
N TYR A 185 14.14 -7.56 -11.84
CA TYR A 185 14.87 -8.68 -12.46
C TYR A 185 15.25 -8.39 -13.94
N HIS A 186 15.41 -7.10 -14.26
CA HIS A 186 15.72 -6.51 -15.56
C HIS A 186 16.99 -5.66 -15.37
N PRO A 187 17.90 -5.51 -16.36
CA PRO A 187 19.17 -4.80 -16.18
C PRO A 187 18.98 -3.29 -16.05
N THR A 188 17.82 -2.80 -16.49
CA THR A 188 17.41 -1.41 -16.36
C THR A 188 16.16 -1.26 -15.51
N ASP A 189 16.16 -0.22 -14.68
CA ASP A 189 15.02 0.14 -13.83
C ASP A 189 13.93 0.91 -14.61
N ILE A 190 14.29 1.46 -15.77
CA ILE A 190 13.41 2.13 -16.73
C ILE A 190 13.44 1.34 -18.04
N ILE A 191 12.25 1.03 -18.58
CA ILE A 191 12.11 0.38 -19.89
C ILE A 191 11.56 1.40 -20.88
N HIS A 192 12.11 1.40 -22.09
CA HIS A 192 11.59 2.18 -23.20
C HIS A 192 10.60 1.32 -24.00
N LEU A 193 9.34 1.74 -24.00
CA LEU A 193 8.31 1.11 -24.81
C LEU A 193 8.25 1.84 -26.15
N ILE A 194 8.81 1.21 -27.20
CA ILE A 194 8.85 1.79 -28.54
C ILE A 194 7.90 1.01 -29.44
N ALA A 195 6.72 1.60 -29.70
CA ALA A 195 5.77 1.10 -30.69
C ALA A 195 6.06 1.72 -32.07
N ASP A 196 7.27 1.48 -32.61
CA ASP A 196 7.64 1.83 -33.98
C ASP A 196 7.85 0.55 -34.79
N HIS A 197 7.03 0.34 -35.82
CA HIS A 197 7.09 -0.80 -36.72
C HIS A 197 8.50 -1.03 -37.29
N LYS A 198 9.29 0.05 -37.46
CA LYS A 198 10.67 0.01 -37.96
C LYS A 198 11.71 -0.39 -36.91
N LEU A 199 11.39 -0.26 -35.62
CA LEU A 199 12.27 -0.60 -34.48
C LEU A 199 11.81 -1.86 -33.74
N SER A 200 10.87 -2.60 -34.33
CA SER A 200 10.19 -3.75 -33.73
C SER A 200 11.05 -5.01 -33.51
N GLU A 201 12.28 -5.02 -34.03
CA GLU A 201 13.26 -6.10 -33.80
C GLU A 201 13.99 -5.96 -32.46
N GLU A 202 13.93 -4.79 -31.81
CA GLU A 202 14.70 -4.49 -30.58
C GLU A 202 13.91 -4.75 -29.28
N ASN A 203 12.60 -5.03 -29.36
CA ASN A 203 11.72 -5.20 -28.19
C ASN A 203 11.25 -6.64 -28.01
N ASP A 204 10.96 -7.03 -26.77
CA ASP A 204 10.25 -8.28 -26.44
C ASP A 204 8.90 -8.31 -27.15
N ARG A 205 8.82 -8.98 -28.30
CA ARG A 205 7.61 -9.01 -29.14
C ARG A 205 6.43 -9.64 -28.41
N ASP A 206 6.69 -10.56 -27.49
CA ASP A 206 5.64 -11.22 -26.72
C ASP A 206 5.10 -10.32 -25.62
N THR A 207 5.88 -9.38 -25.08
CA THR A 207 5.47 -8.45 -24.01
C THR A 207 5.05 -7.06 -24.52
N TYR A 208 5.74 -6.55 -25.53
CA TYR A 208 5.65 -5.18 -26.05
C TYR A 208 5.34 -5.12 -27.55
N GLY A 209 4.73 -6.17 -28.11
CA GLY A 209 4.31 -6.22 -29.51
C GLY A 209 3.18 -5.24 -29.86
N PHE A 210 2.89 -5.14 -31.16
CA PHE A 210 1.81 -4.29 -31.68
C PHE A 210 0.44 -4.91 -31.42
N GLY A 211 -0.51 -4.08 -30.98
CA GLY A 211 -1.89 -4.47 -30.70
C GLY A 211 -2.37 -3.92 -29.36
N THR A 212 -3.65 -4.10 -29.06
CA THR A 212 -4.21 -3.72 -27.76
C THR A 212 -3.63 -4.61 -26.67
N HIS A 213 -2.86 -4.01 -25.76
CA HIS A 213 -2.49 -4.66 -24.50
C HIS A 213 -3.74 -4.83 -23.65
N ALA A 214 -4.21 -6.07 -23.52
CA ALA A 214 -5.37 -6.34 -22.68
C ALA A 214 -5.08 -5.94 -21.21
N PRO A 215 -6.10 -5.50 -20.45
CA PRO A 215 -5.93 -5.00 -19.10
C PRO A 215 -5.22 -6.02 -18.20
N HIS A 216 -4.25 -5.53 -17.43
CA HIS A 216 -3.42 -6.35 -16.57
C HIS A 216 -2.83 -5.52 -15.43
N THR A 217 -2.32 -6.23 -14.43
CA THR A 217 -1.43 -5.70 -13.40
C THR A 217 -0.01 -6.17 -13.68
N ASP A 218 0.93 -5.26 -13.60
CA ASP A 218 2.35 -5.55 -13.78
C ASP A 218 2.92 -6.35 -12.60
N HIS A 219 3.97 -7.14 -12.89
CA HIS A 219 4.73 -7.88 -11.89
C HIS A 219 3.88 -8.84 -11.01
N GLY A 220 2.77 -9.37 -11.53
CA GLY A 220 1.97 -10.38 -10.83
C GLY A 220 2.74 -11.65 -10.44
N TYR A 221 3.90 -11.90 -11.06
CA TYR A 221 4.83 -12.98 -10.75
C TYR A 221 5.91 -12.60 -9.71
N TYR A 222 5.89 -11.39 -9.14
CA TYR A 222 6.78 -11.00 -8.04
C TYR A 222 6.15 -11.30 -6.69
N LEU A 223 6.96 -11.75 -5.72
CA LEU A 223 6.50 -11.98 -4.35
C LEU A 223 5.83 -10.73 -3.79
N SER A 224 6.47 -9.58 -4.02
CA SER A 224 5.91 -8.25 -3.79
C SER A 224 5.91 -7.47 -5.11
N PRO A 225 4.75 -7.29 -5.77
CA PRO A 225 4.62 -6.47 -6.96
C PRO A 225 5.01 -5.01 -6.72
N GLY A 226 5.36 -4.30 -7.77
CA GLY A 226 5.51 -2.84 -7.72
C GLY A 226 4.21 -2.21 -7.23
N LYS A 227 4.30 -1.26 -6.29
CA LYS A 227 3.13 -0.59 -5.70
C LYS A 227 2.67 0.62 -6.52
N ILE A 228 3.60 1.26 -7.23
CA ILE A 228 3.34 2.40 -8.12
C ILE A 228 4.11 2.15 -9.41
N GLY A 229 3.39 2.22 -10.54
CA GLY A 229 3.97 2.26 -11.88
C GLY A 229 3.85 3.68 -12.44
N CYS A 230 4.85 4.13 -13.19
CA CYS A 230 4.81 5.42 -13.87
C CYS A 230 5.12 5.21 -15.36
N LEU A 231 4.24 5.75 -16.20
CA LEU A 231 4.40 5.77 -17.65
C LEU A 231 4.51 7.21 -18.10
N LEU A 232 5.60 7.53 -18.82
CA LEU A 232 5.83 8.85 -19.39
C LEU A 232 5.82 8.76 -20.91
N GLY A 233 4.92 9.53 -21.53
CA GLY A 233 4.96 9.74 -22.97
C GLY A 233 6.18 10.58 -23.34
N SER A 234 7.23 9.95 -23.88
CA SER A 234 8.48 10.63 -24.27
C SER A 234 8.46 11.10 -25.72
N ARG A 235 7.76 10.37 -26.60
CA ARG A 235 7.59 10.71 -28.01
C ARG A 235 6.22 10.22 -28.45
N TYR A 236 5.52 11.05 -29.23
CA TYR A 236 4.22 10.71 -29.76
C TYR A 236 4.09 11.22 -31.19
N ASN A 237 3.98 10.30 -32.14
CA ASN A 237 3.78 10.60 -33.55
C ASN A 237 2.89 9.53 -34.17
N ALA A 238 1.64 9.49 -33.71
CA ALA A 238 0.60 8.57 -34.17
C ALA A 238 -0.78 9.27 -34.12
N PRO A 239 -1.78 8.79 -34.86
CA PRO A 239 -3.16 9.25 -34.68
C PRO A 239 -3.70 8.89 -33.28
N VAL A 240 -4.38 9.86 -32.64
CA VAL A 240 -4.96 9.72 -31.28
C VAL A 240 -5.90 8.53 -31.17
N GLN A 241 -6.71 8.29 -32.21
CA GLN A 241 -7.67 7.20 -32.27
C GLN A 241 -7.05 5.80 -32.22
N ASP A 242 -5.76 5.66 -32.52
CA ASP A 242 -5.08 4.37 -32.60
C ASP A 242 -4.24 4.06 -31.33
N THR A 243 -4.17 4.98 -30.37
CA THR A 243 -3.26 4.88 -29.21
C THR A 243 -3.84 5.56 -27.96
N VAL A 244 -4.76 4.85 -27.29
CA VAL A 244 -5.33 5.29 -26.00
C VAL A 244 -4.77 4.47 -24.83
N ASN A 245 -4.38 5.16 -23.76
CA ASN A 245 -4.18 4.51 -22.46
C ASN A 245 -5.53 4.43 -21.77
N PHE A 246 -5.84 3.28 -21.21
CA PHE A 246 -7.04 3.08 -20.40
C PHE A 246 -6.66 2.45 -19.07
N PHE A 247 -7.45 2.75 -18.05
CA PHE A 247 -7.30 2.23 -16.70
C PHE A 247 -8.64 1.65 -16.28
N ILE A 248 -8.59 0.60 -15.46
CA ILE A 248 -9.78 -0.05 -14.92
C ILE A 248 -9.61 -0.09 -13.41
N ASP A 249 -10.64 0.35 -12.70
CA ASP A 249 -10.71 0.22 -11.27
C ASP A 249 -10.92 -1.26 -10.88
N ASN A 250 -9.86 -1.88 -10.41
CA ASN A 250 -9.92 -3.28 -10.02
C ASN A 250 -10.72 -3.51 -8.74
N VAL A 251 -10.83 -2.52 -7.85
CA VAL A 251 -11.63 -2.63 -6.63
C VAL A 251 -13.11 -2.64 -7.01
N LYS A 252 -13.51 -1.74 -7.92
CA LYS A 252 -14.87 -1.73 -8.48
C LYS A 252 -15.23 -3.06 -9.15
N VAL A 253 -14.33 -3.60 -9.97
CA VAL A 253 -14.53 -4.89 -10.65
C VAL A 253 -14.70 -6.03 -9.64
N ILE A 254 -13.90 -6.05 -8.57
CA ILE A 254 -14.02 -7.07 -7.52
C ILE A 254 -15.37 -6.96 -6.78
N GLU A 255 -15.81 -5.74 -6.49
CA GLU A 255 -17.13 -5.48 -5.88
C GLU A 255 -18.26 -5.97 -6.79
N ASP A 256 -18.21 -5.65 -8.09
CA ASP A 256 -19.21 -6.11 -9.06
C ASP A 256 -19.28 -7.63 -9.15
N ILE A 257 -18.13 -8.32 -9.18
CA ILE A 257 -18.10 -9.79 -9.21
C ILE A 257 -18.68 -10.35 -7.91
N ARG A 258 -18.36 -9.76 -6.75
CA ARG A 258 -18.88 -10.21 -5.46
C ARG A 258 -20.39 -10.08 -5.37
N GLU A 259 -20.95 -9.00 -5.91
CA GLU A 259 -22.39 -8.76 -5.91
C GLU A 259 -23.12 -9.65 -6.92
N GLU A 260 -22.57 -9.81 -8.13
CA GLU A 260 -23.19 -10.57 -9.22
C GLU A 260 -23.10 -12.08 -9.02
N ASP A 261 -21.93 -12.58 -8.63
CA ASP A 261 -21.67 -14.00 -8.44
C ASP A 261 -20.72 -14.23 -7.24
N PRO A 262 -21.29 -14.34 -6.01
CA PRO A 262 -20.50 -14.62 -4.81
C PRO A 262 -19.68 -15.92 -4.89
N GLU A 263 -20.14 -16.93 -5.64
CA GLU A 263 -19.39 -18.18 -5.83
C GLU A 263 -18.16 -17.93 -6.71
N ALA A 264 -18.28 -17.14 -7.78
CA ALA A 264 -17.13 -16.72 -8.59
C ALA A 264 -16.13 -15.91 -7.77
N PHE A 265 -16.59 -14.96 -6.94
CA PHE A 265 -15.71 -14.22 -6.03
C PHE A 265 -14.95 -15.14 -5.07
N GLU A 266 -15.64 -16.09 -4.44
CA GLU A 266 -15.02 -17.06 -3.53
C GLU A 266 -13.96 -17.90 -4.26
N LEU A 267 -14.27 -18.40 -5.46
CA LEU A 267 -13.33 -19.16 -6.26
C LEU A 267 -12.09 -18.33 -6.62
N LEU A 268 -12.27 -17.11 -7.14
CA LEU A 268 -11.17 -16.23 -7.55
C LEU A 268 -10.31 -15.75 -6.37
N SER A 269 -10.86 -15.73 -5.15
CA SER A 269 -10.18 -15.25 -3.94
C SER A 269 -9.51 -16.34 -3.11
N THR A 270 -9.91 -17.60 -3.28
CA THR A 270 -9.37 -18.72 -2.49
C THR A 270 -8.51 -19.68 -3.32
N VAL A 271 -8.80 -19.83 -4.61
CA VAL A 271 -8.14 -20.81 -5.45
C VAL A 271 -6.89 -20.19 -6.09
N PRO A 272 -5.68 -20.68 -5.76
CA PRO A 272 -4.46 -20.10 -6.29
C PRO A 272 -4.22 -20.48 -7.75
N ILE A 273 -3.67 -19.55 -8.52
CA ILE A 273 -3.18 -19.78 -9.88
C ILE A 273 -1.67 -19.58 -9.98
N ARG A 274 -1.06 -20.21 -10.98
CA ARG A 274 0.37 -20.11 -11.22
C ARG A 274 0.70 -18.93 -12.13
N THR A 275 1.32 -17.91 -11.54
CA THR A 275 2.02 -16.87 -12.28
C THR A 275 3.49 -17.26 -12.38
N ALA A 276 4.10 -17.16 -13.56
CA ALA A 276 5.53 -17.35 -13.70
C ALA A 276 6.12 -16.42 -14.76
N ARG A 277 7.39 -16.07 -14.57
CA ARG A 277 8.20 -15.41 -15.59
C ARG A 277 9.59 -16.05 -15.58
N ARG A 278 10.01 -16.51 -16.75
CA ARG A 278 11.39 -16.93 -17.05
C ARG A 278 12.01 -15.88 -17.96
N ARG A 279 13.15 -15.33 -17.57
CA ARG A 279 13.86 -14.37 -18.40
C ARG A 279 14.76 -15.11 -19.39
N LEU A 280 14.32 -15.32 -20.64
CA LEU A 280 15.18 -15.87 -21.70
C LEU A 280 14.86 -15.41 -23.14
N THR A 281 13.87 -14.56 -23.41
CA THR A 281 13.46 -14.29 -24.80
C THR A 281 13.87 -12.93 -25.36
N VAL A 282 14.48 -12.05 -24.55
CA VAL A 282 14.83 -10.67 -24.97
C VAL A 282 16.34 -10.46 -24.95
N GLN A 283 16.87 -10.02 -26.09
CA GLN A 283 18.27 -9.68 -26.28
C GLN A 283 18.50 -8.25 -25.77
N GLU A 284 18.52 -8.07 -24.45
CA GLU A 284 18.84 -6.79 -23.81
C GLU A 284 20.33 -6.69 -23.55
N GLU A 285 20.95 -5.54 -23.85
CA GLU A 285 22.37 -5.31 -23.55
C GLU A 285 22.64 -5.46 -22.06
N CYS A 286 23.35 -6.52 -21.71
CA CYS A 286 23.85 -6.78 -20.36
C CYS A 286 25.30 -7.20 -20.49
N ARG A 287 26.16 -6.76 -19.57
CA ARG A 287 27.55 -7.22 -19.57
C ARG A 287 27.55 -8.74 -19.38
N PRO A 288 28.36 -9.52 -20.12
CA PRO A 288 28.39 -10.97 -19.98
C PRO A 288 28.56 -11.47 -18.54
N SER A 289 29.30 -10.71 -17.71
CA SER A 289 29.51 -10.99 -16.29
C SER A 289 28.26 -10.83 -15.40
N GLU A 290 27.25 -10.09 -15.86
CA GLU A 290 26.06 -9.73 -15.08
C GLU A 290 24.84 -10.58 -15.45
N VAL A 291 24.89 -11.36 -16.54
CA VAL A 291 23.78 -12.19 -17.04
C VAL A 291 23.20 -13.11 -15.97
N ALA A 292 24.04 -13.72 -15.13
CA ALA A 292 23.60 -14.61 -14.06
C ALA A 292 22.77 -13.90 -12.97
N MET A 293 22.96 -12.59 -12.76
CA MET A 293 22.18 -11.78 -11.79
C MET A 293 20.71 -11.62 -12.20
N TYR A 294 20.42 -11.95 -13.46
CA TYR A 294 19.22 -11.59 -14.16
C TYR A 294 18.44 -12.81 -14.68
N GLN A 295 19.05 -13.99 -14.68
CA GLN A 295 18.40 -15.27 -14.94
C GLN A 295 17.52 -15.66 -13.75
N VAL A 296 16.36 -15.00 -13.64
CA VAL A 296 15.39 -15.27 -12.58
C VAL A 296 14.19 -15.99 -13.18
N ASP A 297 13.95 -17.19 -12.67
CA ASP A 297 12.70 -17.91 -12.82
C ASP A 297 11.84 -17.65 -11.58
N THR A 298 10.76 -16.90 -11.77
CA THR A 298 9.76 -16.70 -10.72
C THR A 298 8.60 -17.66 -10.91
N HIS A 299 8.18 -18.31 -9.83
CA HIS A 299 7.00 -19.16 -9.80
C HIS A 299 6.22 -18.85 -8.52
N LEU A 300 4.99 -18.37 -8.65
CA LEU A 300 4.12 -18.08 -7.52
C LEU A 300 2.75 -18.71 -7.73
N GLN A 301 2.20 -19.24 -6.65
CA GLN A 301 0.82 -19.71 -6.56
C GLN A 301 0.06 -18.79 -5.60
N ARG A 302 -0.85 -17.98 -6.14
CA ARG A 302 -1.67 -17.03 -5.38
C ARG A 302 -3.05 -16.90 -6.04
N PRO A 303 -4.12 -16.65 -5.27
CA PRO A 303 -5.41 -16.32 -5.85
C PRO A 303 -5.33 -15.03 -6.68
N LEU A 304 -6.26 -14.88 -7.62
CA LEU A 304 -6.36 -13.68 -8.46
C LEU A 304 -6.82 -12.48 -7.63
N ILE A 305 -7.76 -12.72 -6.72
CA ILE A 305 -8.28 -11.70 -5.81
C ILE A 305 -7.71 -11.98 -4.41
N TYR A 306 -7.18 -10.97 -3.73
CA TYR A 306 -6.66 -11.15 -2.37
C TYR A 306 -6.93 -9.92 -1.51
N PHE A 307 -7.14 -10.12 -0.21
CA PHE A 307 -7.31 -9.01 0.74
C PHE A 307 -5.94 -8.46 1.15
N ASP A 308 -5.72 -7.15 1.01
CA ASP A 308 -4.51 -6.48 1.51
C ASP A 308 -4.82 -5.87 2.89
N GLU A 309 -4.33 -6.52 3.95
CA GLU A 309 -4.59 -6.09 5.33
C GLU A 309 -4.12 -4.66 5.62
N ASN A 310 -3.09 -4.18 4.93
CA ASN A 310 -2.56 -2.83 5.16
C ASN A 310 -3.48 -1.76 4.57
N ASP A 311 -4.10 -2.07 3.44
CA ASP A 311 -4.96 -1.13 2.72
C ASP A 311 -6.46 -1.38 2.97
N GLY A 312 -6.80 -2.46 3.67
CA GLY A 312 -8.15 -2.77 4.14
C GLY A 312 -9.16 -3.13 3.05
N HIS A 313 -8.70 -3.54 1.87
CA HIS A 313 -9.57 -3.89 0.74
C HIS A 313 -9.00 -5.01 -0.12
N TYR A 314 -9.84 -5.58 -0.99
CA TYR A 314 -9.44 -6.61 -1.93
C TYR A 314 -8.74 -6.03 -3.16
N LYS A 315 -7.73 -6.72 -3.65
CA LYS A 315 -6.92 -6.34 -4.81
C LYS A 315 -6.86 -7.45 -5.83
N LEU A 316 -6.65 -7.04 -7.07
CA LEU A 316 -6.49 -7.95 -8.20
C LEU A 316 -5.00 -8.13 -8.54
N ARG A 317 -4.58 -9.38 -8.70
CA ARG A 317 -3.31 -9.79 -9.28
C ARG A 317 -3.61 -10.54 -10.57
N PHE A 318 -3.73 -9.80 -11.66
CA PHE A 318 -4.15 -10.34 -12.94
C PHE A 318 -3.09 -10.06 -14.01
N SER A 319 -2.70 -11.11 -14.72
CA SER A 319 -1.93 -11.04 -15.96
C SER A 319 -2.64 -11.87 -17.00
N ILE A 320 -2.67 -11.41 -18.24
CA ILE A 320 -3.19 -12.17 -19.39
C ILE A 320 -2.26 -13.30 -19.80
N LYS A 321 -0.97 -13.21 -19.45
CA LYS A 321 0.08 -14.19 -19.76
C LYS A 321 0.38 -15.03 -18.51
N GLN A 322 -0.62 -15.82 -18.08
CA GLN A 322 -0.43 -16.78 -16.99
C GLN A 322 0.30 -18.01 -17.48
N ALA A 323 1.12 -18.62 -16.63
CA ALA A 323 1.83 -19.86 -16.93
C ALA A 323 0.93 -21.10 -16.78
N GLY A 324 -0.39 -20.92 -16.91
CA GLY A 324 -1.42 -21.95 -16.79
C GLY A 324 -2.22 -21.91 -15.49
N PHE A 325 -3.43 -22.48 -15.54
CA PHE A 325 -4.26 -22.76 -14.37
C PHE A 325 -3.79 -24.05 -13.73
N GLU A 326 -2.76 -23.96 -12.90
CA GLU A 326 -2.39 -25.09 -12.06
C GLU A 326 -3.27 -25.09 -10.81
N LEU A 327 -4.46 -25.68 -10.93
CA LEU A 327 -5.37 -25.98 -9.82
C LEU A 327 -4.78 -27.14 -8.97
N SER A 328 -3.53 -26.98 -8.54
CA SER A 328 -2.73 -28.00 -7.85
C SER A 328 -3.41 -28.49 -6.58
N SER A 329 -4.19 -27.63 -5.93
CA SER A 329 -4.93 -27.91 -4.70
C SER A 329 -6.24 -28.67 -4.89
N ASP A 330 -6.86 -28.63 -6.09
CA ASP A 330 -8.15 -29.29 -6.35
C ASP A 330 -8.36 -29.57 -7.84
N LYS A 331 -8.20 -30.85 -8.23
CA LYS A 331 -8.31 -31.33 -9.61
C LYS A 331 -9.73 -31.81 -9.97
N SER A 332 -10.75 -31.47 -9.18
CA SER A 332 -12.14 -31.83 -9.48
C SER A 332 -12.60 -31.19 -10.79
N PRO A 333 -12.98 -31.95 -11.83
CA PRO A 333 -13.39 -31.39 -13.12
C PRO A 333 -14.53 -30.36 -13.00
N SER A 334 -15.47 -30.61 -12.08
CA SER A 334 -16.59 -29.69 -11.81
C SER A 334 -16.13 -28.35 -11.25
N LYS A 335 -15.17 -28.35 -10.32
CA LYS A 335 -14.62 -27.13 -9.73
C LYS A 335 -13.73 -26.38 -10.71
N MET A 336 -12.93 -27.10 -11.50
CA MET A 336 -12.14 -26.49 -12.57
C MET A 336 -13.04 -25.73 -13.55
N LEU A 337 -14.15 -26.36 -14.00
CA LEU A 337 -15.09 -25.72 -14.92
C LEU A 337 -15.75 -24.48 -14.30
N LYS A 338 -16.15 -24.55 -13.03
CA LYS A 338 -16.68 -23.38 -12.30
C LYS A 338 -15.65 -22.25 -12.21
N TYR A 339 -14.38 -22.58 -11.93
CA TYR A 339 -13.32 -21.59 -11.89
C TYR A 339 -13.10 -20.91 -13.25
N TYR A 340 -13.12 -21.67 -14.34
CA TYR A 340 -13.02 -21.09 -15.69
C TYR A 340 -14.16 -20.13 -15.99
N LYS A 341 -15.39 -20.45 -15.59
CA LYS A 341 -16.54 -19.53 -15.71
C LYS A 341 -16.34 -18.26 -14.87
N ALA A 342 -15.86 -18.40 -13.64
CA ALA A 342 -15.52 -17.26 -12.79
C ALA A 342 -14.42 -16.38 -13.41
N TYR A 343 -13.42 -17.00 -14.04
CA TYR A 343 -12.36 -16.30 -14.76
C TYR A 343 -12.88 -15.58 -16.01
N GLU A 344 -13.81 -16.19 -16.76
CA GLU A 344 -14.48 -15.54 -17.89
C GLU A 344 -15.30 -14.33 -17.44
N LEU A 345 -16.02 -14.44 -16.33
CA LEU A 345 -16.73 -13.32 -15.71
C LEU A 345 -15.76 -12.20 -15.32
N LEU A 346 -14.63 -12.51 -14.66
CA LEU A 346 -13.61 -11.51 -14.36
C LEU A 346 -13.11 -10.83 -15.63
N ARG A 347 -12.85 -11.59 -16.70
CA ARG A 347 -12.39 -11.02 -17.97
C ARG A 347 -13.44 -10.15 -18.64
N SER A 348 -14.72 -10.50 -18.59
CA SER A 348 -15.78 -9.69 -19.19
C SER A 348 -16.01 -8.37 -18.44
N LYS A 349 -15.69 -8.31 -17.15
CA LYS A 349 -15.72 -7.06 -16.36
C LYS A 349 -14.49 -6.17 -16.58
N LEU A 350 -13.41 -6.73 -17.12
CA LEU A 350 -12.18 -6.01 -17.45
C LEU A 350 -12.15 -5.54 -18.91
N LEU A 351 -13.13 -5.89 -19.75
CA LEU A 351 -13.20 -5.47 -21.16
C LEU A 351 -14.37 -4.50 -21.33
#